data_AF-A0A2V8N0F3-F1
#
_entry.id   AF-A0A2V8N0F3-F1
#
_cell.length_a   1.000
_cell.length_b   1.000
_cell.length_c   1.000
_cell.angle_alpha   90.00
_cell.angle_beta   90.00
_cell.angle_gamma   90.00
#
_symmetry.space_group_name_H-M   'P 1'
#
loop_
_entity.id
_entity.type
_entity.pdbx_description
1 polymer ?
#
loop_
_entity_poly.entity_id
_entity_poly.type
_entity_poly.pdbx_seq_one_letter_code
_entity_poly.pdbx_strand_id
1 'polypeptide(L)' 'MRKTGRQDADDMTVVADVFTNGTASVADVMRAPRDRHLLEDFQKALRENAAFLPAALDRRPETMRVVFSVQRVEVRDRSF' A
#
# COMPACT_ATOMS: atom_id res chain seq x y z
N MET A 1 -1.72 -28.62 1.63
CA MET A 1 -1.77 -27.14 1.69
C MET A 1 -3.14 -26.69 1.22
N ARG A 2 -4.00 -26.15 2.10
CA ARG A 2 -5.28 -25.54 1.70
C ARG A 2 -5.03 -24.05 1.44
N LYS A 3 -5.20 -23.61 0.20
CA LYS A 3 -5.33 -22.17 -0.10
C LYS A 3 -6.65 -21.67 0.48
N THR A 4 -6.57 -20.78 1.46
CA THR A 4 -7.69 -20.03 2.02
C THR A 4 -8.18 -19.03 0.97
N GLY A 5 -9.02 -19.48 0.03
CA GLY A 5 -9.55 -18.66 -1.08
C GLY A 5 -10.39 -17.43 -0.70
N ARG A 6 -10.49 -17.10 0.60
CA ARG A 6 -11.13 -15.89 1.13
C ARG A 6 -10.13 -14.79 1.52
N GLN A 7 -8.88 -15.14 1.82
CA GLN A 7 -7.83 -14.17 2.19
C GLN A 7 -7.22 -13.50 0.96
N ASP A 8 -6.96 -14.27 -0.10
CA ASP A 8 -6.45 -13.74 -1.37
C ASP A 8 -7.40 -12.74 -2.06
N ALA A 9 -8.67 -12.65 -1.64
CA ALA A 9 -9.67 -11.81 -2.29
C ALA A 9 -9.48 -10.31 -2.03
N ASP A 10 -8.79 -9.94 -0.95
CA ASP A 10 -8.61 -8.53 -0.54
C ASP A 10 -7.17 -8.04 -0.75
N ASP A 11 -6.34 -8.82 -1.44
CA ASP A 11 -5.00 -8.40 -1.81
C ASP A 11 -5.04 -7.35 -2.93
N MET A 12 -4.08 -6.44 -2.94
CA MET A 12 -3.89 -5.48 -4.02
C MET A 12 -2.43 -5.32 -4.41
N THR A 13 -2.21 -4.94 -5.66
CA THR A 13 -0.90 -4.54 -6.17
C THR A 13 -1.02 -3.24 -6.94
N VAL A 14 -0.32 -2.20 -6.49
CA VAL A 14 -0.39 -0.86 -7.08
C VAL A 14 1.00 -0.29 -7.34
N VAL A 15 1.09 0.54 -8.37
CA VAL A 15 2.25 1.38 -8.66
C VAL A 15 1.97 2.76 -8.11
N ALA A 16 2.92 3.33 -7.38
CA ALA A 16 2.80 4.68 -6.84
C ALA A 16 4.02 5.53 -7.14
N ASP A 17 3.78 6.82 -7.34
CA ASP A 17 4.80 7.85 -7.36
C ASP A 17 4.98 8.41 -5.96
N VAL A 18 6.22 8.39 -5.49
CA VAL A 18 6.64 8.89 -4.18
C VAL A 18 7.35 10.21 -4.36
N PHE A 19 6.90 11.24 -3.66
CA PHE A 19 7.44 12.59 -3.76
C PHE A 19 8.51 12.87 -2.69
N THR A 20 9.18 14.01 -2.83
CA THR A 20 10.27 14.46 -1.96
C THR A 20 9.88 14.55 -0.48
N ASN A 21 8.64 14.92 -0.20
CA ASN A 21 8.07 15.05 1.14
C ASN A 21 7.63 13.71 1.78
N GLY A 22 7.75 12.59 1.05
CA GLY A 22 7.38 11.26 1.54
C GLY A 22 5.92 10.86 1.33
N THR A 23 5.08 11.74 0.79
CA THR A 23 3.72 11.34 0.35
C THR A 23 3.79 10.57 -0.96
N ALA A 24 2.73 9.82 -1.26
CA ALA A 24 2.65 9.06 -2.49
C ALA A 24 1.28 9.19 -3.16
N SER A 25 1.26 9.04 -4.48
CA SER A 25 0.03 8.96 -5.27
C SER A 25 0.03 7.68 -6.09
N VAL A 26 -1.09 6.99 -6.14
CA VAL A 26 -1.25 5.82 -7.01
C VAL A 26 -1.20 6.30 -8.47
N ALA A 27 -0.31 5.68 -9.24
CA ALA A 27 -0.12 5.91 -10.67
C ALA A 27 -0.81 4.82 -11.51
N ASP A 28 -0.82 3.58 -11.02
CA ASP A 28 -1.47 2.44 -11.68
C ASP A 28 -1.91 1.36 -10.68
N VAL A 29 -2.90 0.55 -11.06
CA VAL A 29 -3.41 -0.58 -10.27
C VAL A 29 -3.23 -1.86 -11.10
N MET A 30 -2.20 -2.63 -10.77
CA MET A 30 -1.91 -3.90 -11.43
C MET A 30 -2.86 -5.02 -10.99
N ARG A 31 -3.28 -4.98 -9.72
CA ARG A 31 -4.26 -5.91 -9.15
C ARG A 31 -5.16 -5.18 -8.16
N ALA A 32 -6.44 -5.08 -8.48
CA ALA A 32 -7.43 -4.50 -7.59
C ALA A 32 -7.91 -5.54 -6.55
N PRO A 33 -8.18 -5.11 -5.30
CA PRO A 33 -8.84 -5.94 -4.32
C PRO A 33 -10.31 -6.15 -4.72
N ARG A 34 -10.95 -7.19 -4.17
CA ARG A 34 -12.39 -7.40 -4.35
C ARG A 34 -13.21 -6.31 -3.68
N ASP A 35 -12.81 -5.91 -2.47
CA ASP A 35 -13.39 -4.77 -1.76
C ASP A 35 -12.80 -3.46 -2.31
N ARG A 36 -13.61 -2.70 -3.05
CA ARG A 36 -13.17 -1.43 -3.65
C ARG A 36 -12.89 -0.34 -2.63
N HIS A 37 -13.56 -0.37 -1.47
CA HIS A 37 -13.34 0.63 -0.41
C HIS A 37 -11.93 0.51 0.16
N LEU A 38 -11.36 -0.71 0.19
CA LEU A 38 -9.98 -0.94 0.58
C LEU A 38 -8.99 -0.15 -0.30
N LEU A 39 -9.23 -0.11 -1.62
CA LEU A 39 -8.39 0.65 -2.54
C LEU A 39 -8.54 2.17 -2.34
N GLU A 40 -9.77 2.65 -2.13
CA GLU A 40 -10.05 4.07 -1.87
C GLU A 40 -9.36 4.54 -0.58
N ASP A 41 -9.48 3.76 0.49
CA ASP A 41 -8.83 4.03 1.77
C ASP A 41 -7.31 4.00 1.64
N PHE A 42 -6.76 3.03 0.90
CA PHE A 42 -5.31 2.95 0.65
C PHE A 42 -4.81 4.18 -0.13
N GLN A 43 -5.51 4.59 -1.19
CA GLN A 43 -5.18 5.78 -1.96
C GLN A 43 -5.23 7.05 -1.11
N LYS A 44 -6.22 7.16 -0.22
CA LYS A 44 -6.35 8.29 0.71
C LYS A 44 -5.19 8.30 1.71
N ALA A 45 -4.88 7.16 2.31
CA ALA A 45 -3.78 7.02 3.28
C ALA A 45 -2.42 7.44 2.70
N LEU A 46 -2.10 7.04 1.46
CA LEU A 46 -0.85 7.43 0.79
C LEU A 46 -0.70 8.94 0.58
N ARG A 47 -1.82 9.65 0.37
CA ARG A 47 -1.82 11.10 0.16
C ARG A 47 -1.78 11.87 1.48
N GLU A 48 -2.52 11.42 2.48
CA GLU A 48 -2.67 12.11 3.76
C GLU A 48 -1.49 11.86 4.71
N ASN A 49 -0.92 10.65 4.68
CA ASN A 49 0.17 10.26 5.55
C ASN A 49 1.42 9.98 4.71
N ALA A 50 2.55 10.56 5.10
CA ALA A 50 3.82 10.25 4.46
C ALA A 50 4.11 8.76 4.64
N ALA A 51 3.98 8.01 3.55
CA ALA A 51 4.21 6.56 3.52
C ALA A 51 5.72 6.23 3.55
N PHE A 52 6.56 7.21 3.23
CA PHE A 52 8.01 7.10 3.20
C PHE A 52 8.63 8.26 3.98
N LEU A 53 9.89 8.09 4.42
CA LEU A 53 10.68 9.20 4.96
C LEU A 53 10.80 10.32 3.90
N PRO A 54 11.14 11.56 4.23
CA PRO A 54 11.51 12.55 3.21
C PRO A 54 12.81 12.17 2.50
N ALA A 55 12.95 12.53 1.22
CA ALA A 55 14.10 12.14 0.40
C ALA A 55 15.46 12.62 0.97
N ALA A 56 15.45 13.76 1.67
CA ALA A 56 16.63 14.29 2.34
C ALA A 56 17.12 13.40 3.51
N LEU A 57 16.22 12.63 4.13
CA LEU A 57 16.55 11.78 5.29
C LEU A 57 17.02 10.38 4.88
N ASP A 58 16.51 9.84 3.78
CA ASP A 58 16.88 8.49 3.29
C ASP A 58 17.75 8.51 2.01
N ARG A 59 18.18 9.70 1.56
CA ARG A 59 19.10 9.94 0.43
C ARG A 59 18.61 9.33 -0.89
N ARG A 60 17.29 9.24 -1.09
CA ARG A 60 16.72 8.77 -2.36
C ARG A 60 16.57 9.90 -3.39
N PRO A 61 16.37 9.58 -4.68
CA PRO A 61 16.00 10.56 -5.71
C PRO A 61 14.73 11.34 -5.37
N GLU A 62 14.58 12.55 -5.92
CA GLU A 62 13.44 13.43 -5.61
C GLU A 62 12.07 12.81 -5.94
N THR A 63 12.01 11.94 -6.94
CA THR A 63 10.82 11.17 -7.26
C THR A 63 11.20 9.72 -7.50
N MET A 64 10.44 8.81 -6.90
CA MET A 64 10.61 7.38 -7.07
C MET A 64 9.30 6.72 -7.45
N ARG A 65 9.38 5.67 -8.27
CA ARG A 65 8.27 4.79 -8.56
C ARG A 65 8.42 3.50 -7.79
N VAL A 66 7.39 3.14 -7.02
CA VAL A 66 7.40 1.95 -6.16
C VAL A 66 6.21 1.05 -6.48
N VAL A 67 6.38 -0.24 -6.24
CA VAL A 67 5.31 -1.23 -6.33
C VAL A 67 4.95 -1.67 -4.92
N PHE A 68 3.70 -1.49 -4.53
CA PHE A 68 3.15 -2.04 -3.31
C PHE A 68 2.46 -3.37 -3.59
N SER A 69 2.81 -4.40 -2.82
CA SER A 69 2.03 -5.63 -2.72
C SER A 69 1.44 -5.67 -1.31
N VAL A 70 0.14 -5.42 -1.21
CA VAL A 70 -0.56 -5.30 0.08
C VAL A 70 -1.46 -6.51 0.26
N GLN A 71 -1.35 -7.14 1.43
CA GLN A 71 -2.13 -8.30 1.82
C GLN A 71 -2.89 -8.00 3.09
N ARG A 72 -4.18 -8.33 3.13
CA ARG A 72 -4.98 -8.19 4.34
C ARG A 72 -4.72 -9.37 5.26
N VAL A 73 -4.20 -9.09 6.46
CA VAL A 73 -3.97 -10.10 7.49
C VAL A 73 -4.87 -9.82 8.68
N GLU A 74 -5.65 -10.82 9.10
CA GLU A 74 -6.43 -10.75 10.33
C GLU A 74 -5.52 -11.05 11.52
N VAL A 75 -5.25 -10.05 12.35
CA VAL A 75 -4.50 -10.24 13.60
C VAL A 75 -5.51 -10.61 14.69
N ARG A 76 -5.41 -11.84 15.21
CA ARG A 76 -6.17 -12.25 16.40
C ARG A 76 -5.40 -11.78 17.62
N ASP A 77 -6.00 -10.91 18.43
CA ASP A 77 -5.44 -10.55 19.73
C ASP A 77 -5.28 -11.82 20.56
N ARG A 78 -4.02 -12.12 20.92
CA ARG A 78 -3.72 -13.12 21.93
C ARG A 78 -3.56 -12.34 23.23
N SER A 79 -4.60 -12.32 24.05
CA SER A 79 -4.50 -11.83 25.41
C SER A 79 -3.40 -12.63 26.12
N PHE A 80 -2.36 -11.93 26.62
CA PHE A 80 -1.33 -12.50 27.50
C PHE A 80 -1.74 -12.30 28.95
#